data_AF-A0A7C9LVM5-F1
#
_entry.id   AF-A0A7C9LVM5-F1
#
_cell.length_a   1.000
_cell.length_b   1.000
_cell.length_c   1.000
_cell.angle_alpha   90.00
_cell.angle_beta   90.00
_cell.angle_gamma   90.00
#
_symmetry.space_group_name_H-M   'P 1'
#
loop_
_entity.id
_entity.type
_entity.pdbx_description
1 polymer ?
#
loop_
_entity_poly.entity_id
_entity_poly.type
_entity_poly.pdbx_seq_one_letter_code
_entity_poly.pdbx_strand_id
1 'polypeptide(L)'
;MRFGCGHGADADDAGVVALRRACPVCMLVHETQRSRGELLGRVAPAQRRRLAAETRIGAEYDWACVRGHDRYRASVVEVLTGTGCAKCRANAASPGAAREAGMPFMKHGLRVGTSMTEQRLRVLLGERIRLHHRANAVRTARMFHGRQEVWPDILVAELRVAIEYDDPGRSGRAHRGVKEGSDVEKDEALREVGWEVIRIRGGGLPPLGPYSIPCRGITPAVADEVVRLLRAIRGDAAVDALLVRPVAAS
;
A
#
# COMPACT_ATOMS: atom_id res chain seq x y z
N MET A 1 -30.04 4.81 9.87
CA MET A 1 -29.00 3.90 10.41
C MET A 1 -27.82 4.74 10.90
N ARG A 2 -27.30 4.44 12.08
CA ARG A 2 -26.13 5.09 12.68
C ARG A 2 -25.02 4.06 12.89
N PHE A 3 -23.78 4.40 12.53
CA PHE A 3 -22.63 3.49 12.65
C PHE A 3 -21.77 3.83 13.86
N GLY A 4 -20.97 2.87 14.33
CA GLY A 4 -20.10 3.02 15.52
C GLY A 4 -19.00 4.07 15.34
N CYS A 5 -18.72 4.48 14.10
CA CYS A 5 -17.87 5.62 13.78
C CYS A 5 -18.58 6.99 13.91
N GLY A 6 -19.82 7.05 14.38
CA GLY A 6 -20.60 8.28 14.58
C GLY A 6 -21.30 8.84 13.33
N HIS A 7 -21.05 8.26 12.15
CA HIS A 7 -21.68 8.67 10.88
C HIS A 7 -23.04 8.00 10.63
N GLY A 8 -23.84 8.63 9.76
CA GLY A 8 -25.20 8.19 9.43
C GLY A 8 -26.24 9.13 10.01
N ALA A 9 -27.37 8.57 10.41
CA ALA A 9 -28.46 9.30 11.06
C ALA A 9 -28.06 9.77 12.48
N ASP A 10 -28.77 10.79 12.97
CA ASP A 10 -28.59 11.29 14.33
C ASP A 10 -29.14 10.29 15.35
N ALA A 11 -28.63 10.34 16.58
CA ALA A 11 -29.01 9.38 17.62
C ALA A 11 -30.47 9.55 18.07
N ASP A 12 -31.01 10.77 17.91
CA ASP A 12 -32.34 11.16 18.36
C ASP A 12 -33.41 10.99 17.25
N ASP A 13 -33.00 10.58 16.05
CA ASP A 13 -33.92 10.32 14.94
C ASP A 13 -34.76 9.06 15.23
N ALA A 14 -36.09 9.20 15.13
CA ALA A 14 -37.02 8.11 15.37
C ALA A 14 -36.76 6.93 14.41
N GLY A 15 -36.67 5.70 14.95
CA GLY A 15 -36.48 4.47 14.17
C GLY A 15 -35.04 4.20 13.72
N VAL A 16 -34.04 4.90 14.26
CA VAL A 16 -32.63 4.64 13.92
C VAL A 16 -32.09 3.36 14.53
N VAL A 17 -31.63 2.46 13.67
CA VAL A 17 -30.82 1.30 14.05
C VAL A 17 -29.36 1.71 14.21
N ALA A 18 -28.80 1.48 15.40
CA ALA A 18 -27.39 1.68 15.71
C ALA A 18 -26.58 0.40 15.47
N LEU A 19 -25.50 0.51 14.68
CA LEU A 19 -24.57 -0.57 14.39
C LEU A 19 -23.23 -0.32 15.06
N ARG A 20 -22.63 -1.34 15.67
CA ARG A 20 -21.29 -1.23 16.29
C ARG A 20 -20.15 -1.09 15.29
N ARG A 21 -20.35 -1.53 14.04
CA ARG A 21 -19.32 -1.46 12.98
C ARG A 21 -19.14 -0.04 12.43
N ALA A 22 -17.97 0.23 11.88
CA ALA A 22 -17.73 1.45 11.10
C ALA A 22 -18.57 1.46 9.81
N CYS A 23 -18.85 2.66 9.27
CA CYS A 23 -19.59 2.81 8.02
C CYS A 23 -18.72 2.39 6.81
N PRO A 24 -19.33 2.01 5.66
CA PRO A 24 -18.59 1.61 4.46
C PRO A 24 -17.54 2.61 4.00
N VAL A 25 -17.84 3.92 4.03
CA VAL A 25 -16.86 4.96 3.68
C VAL A 25 -15.66 4.96 4.63
N CYS A 26 -15.87 4.86 5.95
CA CYS A 26 -14.77 4.83 6.91
C CYS A 26 -13.92 3.56 6.82
N MET A 27 -14.53 2.42 6.50
CA MET A 27 -13.79 1.18 6.22
C MET A 27 -12.88 1.36 5.00
N LEU A 28 -13.42 1.87 3.89
CA LEU A 28 -12.64 2.07 2.66
C LEU A 28 -11.55 3.16 2.80
N VAL A 29 -11.84 4.24 3.54
CA VAL A 29 -10.85 5.28 3.86
C VAL A 29 -9.67 4.68 4.63
N HIS A 30 -9.93 3.82 5.62
CA HIS A 30 -8.88 3.13 6.36
C HIS A 30 -8.10 2.16 5.46
N GLU A 31 -8.79 1.38 4.62
CA GLU A 31 -8.16 0.41 3.70
C GLU A 31 -7.24 1.08 2.68
N THR A 32 -7.64 2.24 2.17
CA THR A 32 -6.82 3.02 1.22
C THR A 32 -5.77 3.91 1.91
N GLN A 33 -5.55 3.74 3.21
CA GLN A 33 -4.63 4.53 4.05
C GLN A 33 -4.83 6.04 3.90
N ARG A 34 -6.09 6.47 3.89
CA ARG A 34 -6.49 7.88 3.79
C ARG A 34 -7.21 8.34 5.05
N SER A 35 -7.56 9.62 5.09
CA SER A 35 -8.46 10.15 6.12
C SER A 35 -9.73 10.76 5.53
N ARG A 36 -10.79 10.82 6.33
CA ARG A 36 -12.01 11.56 5.95
C ARG A 36 -11.74 13.05 5.80
N GLY A 37 -10.79 13.60 6.56
CA GLY A 37 -10.33 14.98 6.43
C GLY A 37 -9.75 15.27 5.04
N GLU A 38 -8.98 14.35 4.47
CA GLU A 38 -8.49 14.47 3.09
C GLU A 38 -9.63 14.54 2.07
N LEU A 39 -10.66 13.70 2.23
CA LEU A 39 -11.84 13.75 1.36
C LEU A 39 -12.58 15.09 1.49
N LEU A 40 -12.78 15.59 2.71
CA LEU A 40 -13.43 16.87 2.98
C LEU A 40 -12.63 18.07 2.43
N GLY A 41 -11.29 17.97 2.43
CA GLY A 41 -10.42 18.97 1.82
C GLY A 41 -10.55 19.03 0.30
N ARG A 42 -10.83 17.88 -0.34
CA ARG A 42 -10.92 17.76 -1.80
C ARG A 42 -12.31 18.00 -2.38
N VAL A 43 -13.37 17.69 -1.64
CA VAL A 43 -14.74 17.87 -2.14
C VAL A 43 -15.08 19.37 -2.28
N ALA A 44 -15.95 19.70 -3.24
CA ALA A 44 -16.45 21.06 -3.42
C ALA A 44 -16.99 21.63 -2.08
N PRO A 45 -16.67 22.88 -1.72
CA PRO A 45 -17.02 23.45 -0.41
C PRO A 45 -18.50 23.31 -0.05
N ALA A 46 -19.40 23.54 -1.00
CA ALA A 46 -20.84 23.44 -0.81
C ALA A 46 -21.33 22.03 -0.45
N GLN A 47 -20.54 20.99 -0.74
CA GLN A 47 -20.92 19.60 -0.53
C GLN A 47 -20.26 18.97 0.71
N ARG A 48 -19.36 19.69 1.40
CA ARG A 48 -18.60 19.18 2.56
C ARG A 48 -19.49 18.66 3.67
N ARG A 49 -20.55 19.39 4.04
CA ARG A 49 -21.50 18.97 5.08
C ARG A 49 -22.17 17.63 4.73
N ARG A 50 -22.58 17.48 3.46
CA ARG A 50 -23.19 16.23 2.97
C ARG A 50 -22.18 15.09 2.98
N LEU A 51 -20.93 15.32 2.55
CA LEU A 51 -19.89 14.28 2.59
C LEU A 51 -19.51 13.90 4.02
N ALA A 52 -19.51 14.84 4.97
CA ALA A 52 -19.15 14.59 6.37
C ALA A 52 -20.02 13.49 6.99
N ALA A 53 -21.32 13.46 6.71
CA ALA A 53 -22.25 12.44 7.19
C ALA A 53 -22.35 11.19 6.28
N GLU A 54 -21.73 11.20 5.09
CA GLU A 54 -21.94 10.15 4.08
C GLU A 54 -21.39 8.79 4.52
N THR A 55 -22.18 7.75 4.24
CA THR A 55 -21.89 6.36 4.58
C THR A 55 -21.84 5.43 3.37
N ARG A 56 -22.32 5.89 2.21
CA ARG A 56 -22.39 5.12 0.95
C ARG A 56 -21.16 5.39 0.09
N ILE A 57 -20.46 4.33 -0.31
CA ILE A 57 -19.27 4.44 -1.17
C ILE A 57 -19.61 4.82 -2.62
N GLY A 58 -20.83 4.54 -3.08
CA GLY A 58 -21.29 4.93 -4.42
C GLY A 58 -21.81 6.37 -4.53
N ALA A 59 -21.85 7.13 -3.43
CA ALA A 59 -22.36 8.50 -3.47
C ALA A 59 -21.41 9.42 -4.24
N GLU A 60 -21.96 10.23 -5.14
CA GLU A 60 -21.20 11.13 -6.02
C GLU A 60 -21.10 12.55 -5.51
N TYR A 61 -19.94 13.15 -5.78
CA TYR A 61 -19.62 14.53 -5.43
C TYR A 61 -18.73 15.15 -6.51
N ASP A 62 -18.57 16.47 -6.44
CA ASP A 62 -17.60 17.20 -7.25
C ASP A 62 -16.30 17.35 -6.46
N TRP A 63 -15.20 16.89 -7.04
CA TRP A 63 -13.91 16.80 -6.38
C TRP A 63 -12.88 17.68 -7.06
N ALA A 64 -12.06 18.35 -6.28
CA ALA A 64 -10.81 18.94 -6.76
C ALA A 64 -9.81 17.82 -7.09
N CYS A 65 -9.17 17.92 -8.25
CA CYS A 65 -8.10 17.03 -8.65
C CYS A 65 -6.86 17.25 -7.75
N VAL A 66 -6.28 16.18 -7.22
CA VAL A 66 -5.04 16.26 -6.40
C VAL A 66 -3.84 16.79 -7.17
N ARG A 67 -3.87 16.74 -8.51
CA ARG A 67 -2.82 17.25 -9.39
C ARG A 67 -3.09 18.68 -9.87
N GLY A 68 -4.12 19.36 -9.34
CA GLY A 68 -4.46 20.74 -9.71
C GLY A 68 -5.19 20.90 -11.06
N HIS A 69 -5.63 19.80 -11.67
CA HIS A 69 -6.54 19.87 -12.83
C HIS A 69 -7.96 20.32 -12.42
N ASP A 70 -8.89 20.28 -13.39
CA ASP A 70 -10.29 20.64 -13.21
C ASP A 70 -11.01 19.79 -12.17
N ARG A 71 -12.11 20.36 -11.66
CA ARG A 71 -13.07 19.60 -10.85
C ARG A 71 -13.68 18.48 -11.69
N TYR A 72 -13.98 17.37 -11.05
CA TYR A 72 -14.60 16.23 -11.70
C TYR A 72 -15.62 15.58 -10.78
N ARG A 73 -16.67 15.04 -11.38
CA ARG A 73 -17.69 14.28 -10.68
C ARG A 73 -17.27 12.82 -10.59
N ALA A 74 -17.36 12.25 -9.40
CA ALA A 74 -17.05 10.84 -9.14
C ALA A 74 -17.69 10.39 -7.82
N SER A 75 -17.89 9.08 -7.70
CA SER A 75 -18.26 8.43 -6.46
C SER A 75 -17.12 8.43 -5.43
N VAL A 76 -17.46 8.26 -4.15
CA VAL A 76 -16.45 8.13 -3.07
C VAL A 76 -15.50 6.96 -3.34
N VAL A 77 -16.00 5.83 -3.85
CA VAL A 77 -15.16 4.68 -4.21
C VAL A 77 -14.17 5.04 -5.32
N GLU A 78 -14.60 5.66 -6.41
CA GLU A 78 -13.71 6.05 -7.52
C GLU A 78 -12.65 7.08 -7.09
N VAL A 79 -12.96 7.95 -6.12
CA VAL A 79 -11.99 8.91 -5.58
C VAL A 79 -10.94 8.25 -4.69
N LEU A 80 -11.29 7.14 -4.05
CA LEU A 80 -10.40 6.39 -3.16
C LEU A 80 -9.60 5.32 -3.93
N THR A 81 -10.19 4.64 -4.90
CA THR A 81 -9.54 3.51 -5.58
C THR A 81 -9.13 3.85 -7.01
N GLY A 82 -9.82 4.80 -7.64
CA GLY A 82 -9.71 5.08 -9.06
C GLY A 82 -8.62 6.07 -9.47
N THR A 83 -8.50 6.24 -10.77
CA THR A 83 -7.44 6.94 -11.52
C THR A 83 -7.53 8.47 -11.47
N GLY A 84 -8.49 9.04 -10.74
CA GLY A 84 -8.73 10.48 -10.64
C GLY A 84 -9.53 11.05 -11.81
N CYS A 85 -9.33 12.34 -12.13
CA CYS A 85 -10.07 13.03 -13.20
C CYS A 85 -9.66 12.53 -14.61
N ALA A 86 -10.39 12.95 -15.64
CA ALA A 86 -10.11 12.57 -17.04
C ALA A 86 -8.67 12.86 -17.49
N LYS A 87 -8.10 14.01 -17.11
CA LYS A 87 -6.70 14.36 -17.40
C LYS A 87 -5.72 13.44 -16.67
N CYS A 88 -5.99 13.06 -15.42
CA CYS A 88 -5.16 12.08 -14.71
C CYS A 88 -5.19 10.71 -15.39
N ARG A 89 -6.37 10.28 -15.87
CA ARG A 89 -6.52 9.04 -16.64
C ARG A 89 -5.71 9.06 -17.92
N ALA A 90 -5.83 10.12 -18.70
CA ALA A 90 -5.06 10.28 -19.93
C ALA A 90 -3.55 10.29 -19.67
N ASN A 91 -3.09 11.00 -18.64
CA ASN A 91 -1.68 11.04 -18.27
C ASN A 91 -1.15 9.67 -17.82
N ALA A 92 -1.94 8.91 -17.07
CA ALA A 92 -1.58 7.56 -16.64
C ALA A 92 -1.42 6.60 -17.83
N ALA A 93 -2.21 6.80 -18.89
CA ALA A 93 -2.13 6.04 -20.14
C ALA A 93 -1.10 6.59 -21.14
N SER A 94 -0.35 7.64 -20.79
CA SER A 94 0.61 8.24 -21.72
C SER A 94 1.84 7.36 -21.95
N PRO A 95 2.49 7.43 -23.13
CA PRO A 95 3.74 6.71 -23.38
C PRO A 95 4.86 7.07 -22.40
N GLY A 96 4.87 8.30 -21.87
CA GLY A 96 5.83 8.72 -20.84
C GLY A 96 5.65 7.95 -19.53
N ALA A 97 4.40 7.78 -19.09
CA ALA A 97 4.09 7.00 -17.89
C ALA A 97 4.50 5.52 -18.05
N ALA A 98 4.34 4.96 -19.26
CA ALA A 98 4.82 3.61 -19.57
C ALA A 98 6.35 3.49 -19.49
N ARG A 99 7.10 4.53 -19.89
CA ARG A 99 8.58 4.55 -19.79
C ARG A 99 9.08 4.65 -18.36
N GLU A 100 8.35 5.35 -17.50
CA GLU A 100 8.68 5.48 -16.07
C GLU A 100 8.24 4.27 -15.24
N ALA A 101 7.40 3.40 -15.79
CA ALA A 101 6.88 2.24 -15.10
C ALA A 101 8.03 1.32 -14.63
N GLY A 102 7.98 0.91 -13.36
CA GLY A 102 9.02 0.11 -12.71
C GLY A 102 10.21 0.92 -12.21
N MET A 103 10.25 2.24 -12.41
CA MET A 103 11.33 3.07 -11.88
C MET A 103 11.21 3.19 -10.35
N PRO A 104 12.26 2.81 -9.59
CA PRO A 104 12.35 3.11 -8.17
C PRO A 104 12.67 4.60 -7.97
N PHE A 105 12.03 5.25 -7.00
CA PHE A 105 12.30 6.65 -6.68
C PHE A 105 12.17 6.94 -5.19
N MET A 106 12.73 8.06 -4.77
CA MET A 106 12.62 8.57 -3.40
C MET A 106 11.39 9.47 -3.28
N LYS A 107 10.39 9.03 -2.52
CA LYS A 107 9.26 9.87 -2.13
C LYS A 107 9.57 10.56 -0.79
N HIS A 108 9.97 11.82 -0.88
CA HIS A 108 10.20 12.68 0.28
C HIS A 108 8.93 12.87 1.11
N GLY A 109 9.08 12.88 2.44
CA GLY A 109 7.96 13.13 3.36
C GLY A 109 6.97 11.98 3.50
N LEU A 110 7.27 10.79 2.96
CA LEU A 110 6.49 9.59 3.21
C LEU A 110 6.61 9.20 4.70
N ARG A 111 5.58 9.52 5.49
CA ARG A 111 5.48 9.14 6.90
C ARG A 111 4.68 7.84 7.04
N VAL A 112 5.24 6.73 6.56
CA VAL A 112 4.74 5.40 6.99
C VAL A 112 5.35 5.14 8.36
N GLY A 113 4.52 4.82 9.35
CA GLY A 113 5.04 4.43 10.66
C GLY A 113 5.75 3.10 10.52
N THR A 114 7.08 3.10 10.45
CA THR A 114 7.86 1.86 10.42
C THR A 114 7.63 1.11 11.73
N SER A 115 7.09 -0.11 11.65
CA SER A 115 6.94 -0.93 12.85
C SER A 115 8.30 -1.34 13.39
N MET A 116 8.41 -1.60 14.71
CA MET A 116 9.63 -2.18 15.29
C MET A 116 10.02 -3.50 14.61
N THR A 117 9.05 -4.22 14.08
CA THR A 117 9.25 -5.47 13.35
C THR A 117 9.90 -5.25 11.98
N GLU A 118 9.41 -4.28 11.20
CA GLU A 118 10.04 -3.86 9.94
C GLU A 118 11.47 -3.34 10.16
N GLN A 119 11.68 -2.56 11.24
CA GLN A 119 13.00 -2.07 11.62
C GLN A 119 13.94 -3.25 11.90
N ARG A 120 13.49 -4.25 12.67
CA ARG A 120 14.26 -5.46 12.96
C ARG A 120 14.60 -6.24 11.69
N LEU A 121 13.64 -6.38 10.77
CA LEU A 121 13.87 -7.02 9.48
C LEU A 121 14.93 -6.27 8.67
N ARG A 122 14.85 -4.94 8.60
CA ARG A 122 15.87 -4.10 7.93
C ARG A 122 17.26 -4.31 8.51
N VAL A 123 17.39 -4.39 9.83
CA VAL A 123 18.69 -4.63 10.48
C VAL A 123 19.25 -6.00 10.08
N LEU A 124 18.46 -7.07 10.23
CA LEU A 124 18.92 -8.42 9.92
C LEU A 124 19.25 -8.62 8.43
N LEU A 125 18.50 -7.98 7.53
CA LEU A 125 18.84 -7.96 6.11
C LEU A 125 20.09 -7.12 5.83
N GLY A 126 20.24 -5.99 6.51
CA GLY A 126 21.41 -5.11 6.40
C GLY A 126 22.72 -5.75 6.87
N GLU A 127 22.66 -6.79 7.70
CA GLU A 127 23.82 -7.62 8.07
C GLU A 127 24.25 -8.57 6.94
N ARG A 128 23.35 -8.89 6.00
CA ARG A 128 23.56 -9.88 4.93
C ARG A 128 23.81 -9.24 3.58
N ILE A 129 23.01 -8.24 3.24
CA ILE A 129 23.04 -7.53 1.96
C ILE A 129 23.06 -6.03 2.17
N ARG A 130 23.77 -5.33 1.29
CA ARG A 130 23.80 -3.86 1.25
C ARG A 130 22.44 -3.36 0.79
N LEU A 131 21.66 -2.83 1.75
CA LEU A 131 20.39 -2.18 1.46
C LEU A 131 20.61 -0.69 1.16
N HIS A 132 20.30 -0.27 -0.06
CA HIS A 132 20.36 1.13 -0.43
C HIS A 132 19.08 1.88 -0.06
N HIS A 133 19.22 3.04 0.59
CA HIS A 133 18.09 3.87 1.03
C HIS A 133 17.68 4.95 0.02
N ARG A 134 18.06 4.80 -1.25
CA ARG A 134 17.83 5.82 -2.30
C ARG A 134 16.45 5.75 -2.94
N ALA A 135 15.64 4.76 -2.59
CA ALA A 135 14.26 4.63 -3.04
C ALA A 135 13.38 4.02 -1.95
N ASN A 136 12.12 4.45 -1.91
CA ASN A 136 11.07 3.88 -1.04
C ASN A 136 9.74 3.68 -1.78
N ALA A 137 9.73 3.94 -3.10
CA ALA A 137 8.54 3.82 -3.93
C ALA A 137 8.91 3.32 -5.32
N VAL A 138 7.95 2.68 -5.98
CA VAL A 138 8.08 2.20 -7.37
C VAL A 138 6.91 2.76 -8.17
N ARG A 139 7.18 3.32 -9.34
CA ARG A 139 6.15 3.73 -10.32
C ARG A 139 5.48 2.49 -10.91
N THR A 140 4.15 2.46 -10.96
CA THR A 140 3.39 1.34 -11.55
C THR A 140 2.81 1.73 -12.92
N ALA A 141 2.55 0.74 -13.77
CA ALA A 141 1.91 0.99 -15.08
C ALA A 141 0.43 1.39 -14.90
N ARG A 142 -0.24 0.82 -13.90
CA ARG A 142 -1.63 1.10 -13.53
C ARG A 142 -1.74 1.87 -12.21
N MET A 143 -2.91 2.45 -11.94
CA MET A 143 -3.20 3.04 -10.63
C MET A 143 -3.57 1.94 -9.64
N PHE A 144 -3.06 2.04 -8.42
CA PHE A 144 -3.38 1.21 -7.28
C PHE A 144 -3.78 2.11 -6.10
N HIS A 145 -4.96 1.90 -5.51
CA HIS A 145 -5.57 2.79 -4.51
C HIS A 145 -5.49 4.27 -4.89
N GLY A 146 -5.73 4.58 -6.17
CA GLY A 146 -5.68 5.93 -6.74
C GLY A 146 -4.30 6.60 -6.78
N ARG A 147 -3.22 5.81 -6.77
CA ARG A 147 -1.84 6.28 -6.98
C ARG A 147 -1.15 5.45 -8.06
N GLN A 148 -0.30 6.07 -8.86
CA GLN A 148 0.52 5.39 -9.88
C GLN A 148 1.90 5.04 -9.30
N GLU A 149 1.87 4.54 -8.07
CA GLU A 149 3.04 4.19 -7.30
C GLU A 149 2.62 3.30 -6.14
N VAL A 150 3.54 2.41 -5.76
CA VAL A 150 3.41 1.56 -4.59
C VAL A 150 4.60 1.78 -3.67
N TRP A 151 4.37 1.57 -2.38
CA TRP A 151 5.37 1.76 -1.32
C TRP A 151 5.55 0.44 -0.58
N PRO A 152 6.57 -0.35 -0.95
CA PRO A 152 6.95 -1.54 -0.18
C PRO A 152 7.73 -1.19 1.09
N ASP A 153 7.70 -2.08 2.09
CA ASP A 153 8.43 -1.88 3.35
C ASP A 153 9.95 -1.78 3.11
N ILE A 154 10.46 -2.63 2.22
CA ILE A 154 11.86 -2.66 1.81
C ILE A 154 11.96 -2.86 0.30
N LEU A 155 12.81 -2.06 -0.34
CA LEU A 155 13.18 -2.21 -1.74
C LEU A 155 14.63 -2.68 -1.84
N VAL A 156 14.84 -3.71 -2.66
CA VAL A 156 16.17 -4.10 -3.17
C VAL A 156 16.20 -3.71 -4.65
N ALA A 157 16.42 -2.42 -4.90
CA ALA A 157 16.19 -1.81 -6.21
C ALA A 157 17.11 -2.37 -7.31
N GLU A 158 18.34 -2.72 -6.93
CA GLU A 158 19.35 -3.35 -7.79
C GLU A 158 18.87 -4.69 -8.33
N LEU A 159 18.03 -5.39 -7.57
CA LEU A 159 17.44 -6.68 -7.94
C LEU A 159 16.01 -6.55 -8.47
N ARG A 160 15.40 -5.35 -8.45
CA ARG A 160 13.95 -5.17 -8.70
C ARG A 160 13.12 -6.17 -7.88
N VAL A 161 13.39 -6.24 -6.58
CA VAL A 161 12.61 -7.04 -5.63
C VAL A 161 12.09 -6.13 -4.52
N ALA A 162 10.79 -6.21 -4.26
CA ALA A 162 10.12 -5.62 -3.11
C ALA A 162 9.96 -6.69 -2.01
N ILE A 163 10.17 -6.29 -0.76
CA ILE A 163 9.95 -7.15 0.41
C ILE A 163 8.86 -6.50 1.26
N GLU A 164 7.83 -7.27 1.57
CA GLU A 164 6.68 -6.86 2.39
C GLU A 164 6.64 -7.71 3.66
N TYR A 165 6.30 -7.09 4.78
CA TYR A 165 6.01 -7.76 6.05
C TYR A 165 4.53 -7.63 6.38
N ASP A 166 3.82 -8.75 6.34
CA ASP A 166 2.39 -8.80 6.66
C ASP A 166 2.18 -9.34 8.08
N ASP A 167 1.38 -8.64 8.89
CA ASP A 167 0.94 -9.11 10.20
C ASP A 167 -0.58 -8.91 10.36
N PRO A 168 -1.34 -9.89 10.88
CA PRO A 168 -2.79 -9.77 11.00
C PRO A 168 -3.23 -8.67 11.99
N GLY A 169 -2.28 -8.14 12.76
CA GLY A 169 -2.45 -7.09 13.75
C GLY A 169 -3.30 -7.53 14.93
N ARG A 170 -3.49 -6.62 15.91
CA ARG A 170 -4.33 -6.88 17.11
C ARG A 170 -5.76 -7.30 16.78
N SER A 171 -6.27 -6.90 15.61
CA SER A 171 -7.63 -7.20 15.19
C SER A 171 -7.79 -8.57 14.53
N GLY A 172 -6.69 -9.27 14.18
CA GLY A 172 -6.70 -10.56 13.51
C GLY A 172 -7.24 -10.57 12.07
N ARG A 173 -7.53 -9.39 11.50
CA ARG A 173 -8.26 -9.22 10.23
C ARG A 173 -7.45 -8.57 9.12
N ALA A 174 -6.24 -8.07 9.39
CA ALA A 174 -5.38 -7.59 8.32
C ALA A 174 -4.90 -8.77 7.45
N HIS A 175 -4.68 -8.52 6.16
CA HIS A 175 -4.15 -9.49 5.19
C HIS A 175 -4.95 -10.81 5.08
N ARG A 176 -6.27 -10.75 5.29
CA ARG A 176 -7.20 -11.88 5.10
C ARG A 176 -8.40 -11.46 4.25
N GLY A 177 -8.91 -12.38 3.43
CA GLY A 177 -10.12 -12.17 2.62
C GLY A 177 -9.96 -11.02 1.63
N VAL A 178 -10.85 -10.03 1.66
CA VAL A 178 -10.80 -8.85 0.76
C VAL A 178 -9.46 -8.13 0.81
N LYS A 179 -8.82 -8.09 1.99
CA LYS A 179 -7.49 -7.45 2.15
C LYS A 179 -6.38 -8.24 1.48
N GLU A 180 -6.48 -9.57 1.48
CA GLU A 180 -5.56 -10.44 0.74
C GLU A 180 -5.73 -10.27 -0.77
N GLY A 181 -6.96 -10.04 -1.25
CA GLY A 181 -7.20 -9.68 -2.66
C GLY A 181 -6.50 -8.38 -3.07
N SER A 182 -6.54 -7.35 -2.20
CA SER A 182 -5.79 -6.11 -2.44
C SER A 182 -4.28 -6.29 -2.41
N ASP A 183 -3.77 -7.22 -1.59
CA ASP A 183 -2.35 -7.57 -1.54
C ASP A 183 -1.90 -8.24 -2.85
N VAL A 184 -2.72 -9.14 -3.40
CA VAL A 184 -2.48 -9.76 -4.71
C VAL A 184 -2.46 -8.71 -5.83
N GLU A 185 -3.40 -7.78 -5.84
CA GLU A 185 -3.46 -6.72 -6.85
C GLU A 185 -2.23 -5.78 -6.79
N LYS A 186 -1.70 -5.52 -5.57
CA LYS A 186 -0.44 -4.79 -5.35
C LYS A 186 0.73 -5.54 -5.97
N ASP A 187 0.83 -6.84 -5.71
CA ASP A 187 1.93 -7.66 -6.21
C ASP A 187 1.89 -7.77 -7.74
N GLU A 188 0.72 -7.94 -8.33
CA GLU A 188 0.54 -7.92 -9.79
C GLU A 188 0.96 -6.58 -10.39
N ALA A 189 0.58 -5.45 -9.78
CA ALA A 189 0.96 -4.12 -10.27
C ALA A 189 2.49 -3.92 -10.26
N LEU A 190 3.21 -4.56 -9.33
CA LEU A 190 4.68 -4.62 -9.30
C LEU A 190 5.24 -5.55 -10.38
N ARG A 191 4.68 -6.76 -10.52
CA ARG A 191 5.13 -7.75 -11.52
C ARG A 191 4.96 -7.25 -12.96
N GLU A 192 3.87 -6.56 -13.25
CA GLU A 192 3.63 -5.92 -14.55
C GLU A 192 4.76 -4.96 -14.97
N VAL A 193 5.49 -4.40 -14.00
CA VAL A 193 6.59 -3.46 -14.24
C VAL A 193 7.97 -4.06 -13.93
N GLY A 194 8.06 -5.40 -13.92
CA GLY A 194 9.31 -6.15 -13.80
C GLY A 194 9.88 -6.25 -12.39
N TRP A 195 9.05 -6.04 -11.36
CA TRP A 195 9.43 -6.26 -9.97
C TRP A 195 8.89 -7.59 -9.46
N GLU A 196 9.68 -8.31 -8.67
CA GLU A 196 9.17 -9.44 -7.89
C GLU A 196 8.89 -9.03 -6.44
N VAL A 197 8.04 -9.80 -5.77
CA VAL A 197 7.65 -9.54 -4.38
C VAL A 197 7.96 -10.75 -3.52
N ILE A 198 8.70 -10.55 -2.43
CA ILE A 198 8.86 -11.52 -1.34
C ILE A 198 7.97 -11.07 -0.19
N ARG A 199 7.03 -11.93 0.24
CA ARG A 199 6.16 -11.64 1.38
C ARG A 199 6.58 -12.43 2.61
N ILE A 200 6.85 -11.73 3.70
CA ILE A 200 7.08 -12.34 5.01
C ILE A 200 5.74 -12.32 5.75
N ARG A 201 5.17 -13.51 5.96
CA ARG A 201 3.82 -13.71 6.47
C ARG A 201 3.88 -14.01 7.97
N GLY A 202 3.79 -12.96 8.79
CA GLY A 202 3.82 -13.02 10.25
C GLY A 202 2.52 -13.52 10.88
N GLY A 203 2.55 -13.80 12.19
CA GLY A 203 1.34 -14.06 12.97
C GLY A 203 0.52 -15.29 12.54
N GLY A 204 1.13 -16.25 11.85
CA GLY A 204 0.46 -17.45 11.35
C GLY A 204 -0.39 -17.21 10.10
N LEU A 205 -0.13 -16.14 9.35
CA LEU A 205 -0.71 -15.96 8.01
C LEU A 205 -0.21 -17.07 7.07
N PRO A 206 -1.09 -17.63 6.21
CA PRO A 206 -0.66 -18.58 5.20
C PRO A 206 0.25 -17.91 4.15
N PRO A 207 1.06 -18.70 3.44
CA PRO A 207 1.81 -18.22 2.28
C PRO A 207 0.88 -17.60 1.23
N LEU A 208 1.33 -16.53 0.59
CA LEU A 208 0.67 -15.87 -0.53
C LEU A 208 1.62 -15.87 -1.74
N GLY A 209 1.41 -16.82 -2.66
CA GLY A 209 2.26 -17.00 -3.84
C GLY A 209 3.59 -17.74 -3.57
N PRO A 210 4.44 -17.89 -4.60
CA PRO A 210 5.63 -18.75 -4.56
C PRO A 210 6.77 -18.19 -3.71
N TYR A 211 6.82 -16.88 -3.51
CA TYR A 211 7.88 -16.19 -2.77
C TYR A 211 7.35 -15.68 -1.42
N SER A 212 6.89 -16.63 -0.61
CA SER A 212 6.32 -16.36 0.71
C SER A 212 7.07 -17.08 1.82
N ILE A 213 7.33 -16.35 2.91
CA ILE A 213 8.01 -16.86 4.10
C ILE A 213 7.04 -16.80 5.27
N PRO A 214 6.32 -17.89 5.60
CA PRO A 214 5.49 -17.93 6.80
C PRO A 214 6.40 -17.94 8.04
N CYS A 215 6.09 -17.09 9.01
CA CYS A 215 6.84 -17.02 10.26
C CYS A 215 5.94 -16.64 11.45
N ARG A 216 6.37 -17.00 12.66
CA ARG A 216 5.74 -16.50 13.89
C ARG A 216 6.27 -15.11 14.28
N GLY A 217 7.45 -14.75 13.78
CA GLY A 217 8.11 -13.48 14.02
C GLY A 217 9.44 -13.40 13.27
N ILE A 218 10.05 -12.22 13.27
CA ILE A 218 11.30 -11.95 12.55
C ILE A 218 12.51 -12.50 13.31
N THR A 219 13.25 -13.40 12.66
CA THR A 219 14.47 -14.05 13.17
C THR A 219 15.58 -13.96 12.13
N PRO A 220 16.86 -14.21 12.49
CA PRO A 220 17.95 -14.29 11.52
C PRO A 220 17.67 -15.28 10.38
N ALA A 221 17.07 -16.44 10.69
CA ALA A 221 16.70 -17.45 9.70
C ALA A 221 15.66 -16.93 8.67
N VAL A 222 14.75 -16.04 9.07
CA VAL A 222 13.84 -15.38 8.12
C VAL A 222 14.63 -14.51 7.14
N ALA A 223 15.64 -13.78 7.62
CA ALA A 223 16.49 -12.96 6.76
C ALA A 223 17.39 -13.82 5.84
N ASP A 224 17.88 -14.97 6.31
CA ASP A 224 18.60 -15.96 5.48
C ASP A 224 17.69 -16.50 4.36
N GLU A 225 16.44 -16.80 4.69
CA GLU A 225 15.46 -17.28 3.71
C GLU A 225 15.10 -16.22 2.67
N VAL A 226 15.03 -14.94 3.05
CA VAL A 226 14.90 -13.84 2.08
C VAL A 226 16.08 -13.85 1.11
N VAL A 227 17.32 -13.97 1.59
CA VAL A 227 18.51 -14.02 0.73
C VAL A 227 18.45 -15.23 -0.21
N ARG A 228 18.01 -16.39 0.28
CA ARG A 228 17.80 -17.59 -0.55
C ARG A 228 16.77 -17.34 -1.65
N LEU A 229 15.66 -16.67 -1.34
CA LEU A 229 14.65 -16.31 -2.35
C LEU A 229 15.16 -15.27 -3.35
N LEU A 230 15.94 -14.27 -2.91
CA LEU A 230 16.60 -13.33 -3.83
C LEU A 230 17.47 -14.07 -4.85
N ARG A 231 18.21 -15.10 -4.41
CA ARG A 231 19.01 -15.95 -5.31
C ARG A 231 18.15 -16.76 -6.27
N ALA A 232 17.05 -17.33 -5.78
CA ALA A 232 16.10 -18.03 -6.64
C ALA A 232 15.48 -17.12 -7.72
N ILE A 233 15.28 -15.83 -7.41
CA ILE A 233 14.62 -14.87 -8.29
C ILE A 233 15.59 -14.23 -9.30
N ARG A 234 16.82 -13.90 -8.89
CA ARG A 234 17.79 -13.13 -9.70
C ARG A 234 19.12 -13.83 -9.97
N GLY A 235 19.34 -14.99 -9.39
CA GLY A 235 20.59 -15.75 -9.51
C GLY A 235 21.67 -15.31 -8.51
N ASP A 236 22.63 -16.20 -8.29
CA ASP A 236 23.65 -16.03 -7.26
C ASP A 236 24.54 -14.82 -7.50
N ALA A 237 25.05 -14.64 -8.73
CA ALA A 237 25.98 -13.56 -9.06
C ALA A 237 25.39 -12.16 -8.76
N ALA A 238 24.10 -11.96 -9.01
CA ALA A 238 23.43 -10.69 -8.74
C ALA A 238 23.31 -10.42 -7.23
N VAL A 239 23.02 -11.45 -6.44
CA VAL A 239 22.91 -11.33 -4.98
C VAL A 239 24.29 -11.22 -4.32
N ASP A 240 25.29 -11.95 -4.82
CA ASP A 240 26.68 -11.91 -4.34
C ASP A 240 27.28 -10.51 -4.44
N ALA A 241 26.92 -9.78 -5.51
CA ALA A 241 27.31 -8.39 -5.66
C ALA A 241 26.80 -7.50 -4.52
N LEU A 242 25.71 -7.87 -3.84
CA LEU A 242 25.12 -7.11 -2.74
C LEU A 242 25.53 -7.59 -1.37
N LEU A 243 26.19 -8.75 -1.23
CA LEU A 243 26.55 -9.26 0.10
C LEU A 243 27.41 -8.27 0.88
N VAL A 244 27.13 -8.16 2.18
CA VAL A 244 28.01 -7.47 3.12
C VAL A 244 29.19 -8.38 3.38
N ARG A 245 30.38 -7.94 2.98
CA ARG A 245 31.62 -8.66 3.30
C ARG A 245 32.04 -8.29 4.73
N PRO A 246 32.53 -9.25 5.53
CA PRO A 246 33.19 -8.93 6.79
C PRO A 246 34.32 -7.95 6.49
N VAL A 247 34.42 -6.88 7.30
CA VAL A 247 35.64 -6.08 7.31
C VAL A 247 36.73 -7.03 7.78
N ALA A 248 37.74 -7.28 6.94
CA ALA A 248 38.89 -8.07 7.33
C ALA A 248 39.50 -7.39 8.57
N ALA A 249 39.48 -8.07 9.71
CA ALA A 249 40.18 -7.61 10.90
C ALA A 249 41.66 -7.48 10.52
N SER A 250 42.16 -6.24 10.54
CA SER A 250 43.58 -5.93 10.42
C SER A 250 44.26 -6.10 11.77
#